data_AF-H0H0R2-F1
#
_entry.id   AF-H0H0R2-F1
#
_cell.length_a   1.000
_cell.length_b   1.000
_cell.length_c   1.000
_cell.angle_alpha   90.00
_cell.angle_beta   90.00
_cell.angle_gamma   90.00
#
_symmetry.space_group_name_H-M   'P 1'
#
loop_
_entity.id
_entity.type
_entity.pdbx_description
1 polymer ?
#
loop_
_entity_poly.entity_id
_entity_poly.type
_entity_poly.pdbx_seq_one_letter_code
_entity_poly.pdbx_strand_id
1 'polypeptide(L)'
;MVQATQKDKRDIQISKALSYLLRHAAIKENLTIESNGYTPVAELLTHNRLKTHKCTLNDIHRIVKENDKQRFHIKTSETGEEWICATQGHSIKSIQPSDEVLIPITELSQLPQELIHGTSLQSTIKIFKSGAILPMGRNHVHLSPGMLHAKGVISGMRSSSTVYIFIDCHFPSFFSRFKTV
;
A
#
# COMPACT_ATOMS: atom_id res chain seq x y z
N MET A 1 15.51 24.29 8.39
CA MET A 1 14.04 24.19 8.54
C MET A 1 13.49 23.66 7.22
N VAL A 2 13.04 22.41 7.16
CA VAL A 2 12.41 21.89 5.94
C VAL A 2 10.94 22.31 6.00
N GLN A 3 10.56 23.31 5.21
CA GLN A 3 9.16 23.66 5.05
C GLN A 3 8.44 22.44 4.46
N ALA A 4 7.47 21.90 5.20
CA ALA A 4 6.57 20.90 4.64
C ALA A 4 5.76 21.58 3.52
N THR A 5 6.06 21.24 2.27
CA THR A 5 5.31 21.71 1.11
C THR A 5 3.86 21.28 1.31
N GLN A 6 2.95 22.24 1.40
CA GLN A 6 1.54 21.98 1.57
C GLN A 6 1.05 21.21 0.33
N LYS A 7 0.80 19.90 0.47
CA LYS A 7 0.32 19.08 -0.64
C LYS A 7 -0.98 19.65 -1.20
N ASP A 8 -1.03 19.81 -2.52
CA ASP A 8 -2.21 20.31 -3.20
C ASP A 8 -3.42 19.43 -2.83
N LYS A 9 -4.49 20.07 -2.36
CA LYS A 9 -5.75 19.42 -2.01
C LYS A 9 -6.27 18.57 -3.18
N ARG A 10 -6.04 18.99 -4.42
CA ARG A 10 -6.42 18.25 -5.64
C ARG A 10 -5.62 16.95 -5.77
N ASP A 11 -4.32 16.97 -5.52
CA ASP A 11 -3.49 15.75 -5.60
C ASP A 11 -3.88 14.74 -4.53
N ILE A 12 -4.25 15.21 -3.34
CA ILE A 12 -4.77 14.34 -2.29
C ILE A 12 -6.05 13.64 -2.77
N GLN A 13 -6.91 14.34 -3.51
CA GLN A 13 -8.14 13.75 -4.07
C GLN A 13 -7.82 12.75 -5.17
N ILE A 14 -6.95 13.10 -6.12
CA ILE A 14 -6.51 12.19 -7.20
C ILE A 14 -5.83 10.96 -6.60
N SER A 15 -4.92 11.12 -5.63
CA SER A 15 -4.24 10.01 -4.94
C SER A 15 -5.23 9.08 -4.21
N LYS A 16 -6.29 9.63 -3.61
CA LYS A 16 -7.37 8.82 -3.02
C LYS A 16 -8.17 8.08 -4.08
N ALA A 17 -8.50 8.73 -5.20
CA ALA A 17 -9.20 8.10 -6.32
C ALA A 17 -8.38 6.95 -6.92
N LEU A 18 -7.08 7.17 -7.19
CA LEU A 18 -6.15 6.15 -7.66
C LEU A 18 -6.05 4.99 -6.66
N SER A 19 -5.88 5.29 -5.36
CA SER A 19 -5.82 4.26 -4.32
C SER A 19 -7.11 3.43 -4.27
N TYR A 20 -8.27 4.04 -4.49
CA TYR A 20 -9.54 3.32 -4.52
C TYR A 20 -9.65 2.40 -5.75
N LEU A 21 -9.39 2.94 -6.94
CA LEU A 21 -9.48 2.20 -8.20
C LEU A 21 -8.52 1.00 -8.19
N LEU A 22 -7.23 1.27 -7.97
CA LEU A 22 -6.17 0.26 -8.07
C LEU A 22 -6.25 -0.81 -6.97
N ARG A 23 -6.72 -0.47 -5.76
CA ARG A 23 -6.72 -1.44 -4.63
C ARG A 23 -8.03 -2.20 -4.47
N HIS A 24 -9.14 -1.64 -4.93
CA HIS A 24 -10.47 -2.09 -4.53
C HIS A 24 -11.44 -2.29 -5.68
N ALA A 25 -11.41 -1.39 -6.66
CA ALA A 25 -12.56 -1.19 -7.52
C ALA A 25 -12.30 -1.46 -9.00
N ALA A 26 -11.06 -1.72 -9.43
CA ALA A 26 -10.72 -1.91 -10.85
C ALA A 26 -11.68 -2.87 -11.57
N ILE A 27 -11.81 -4.11 -11.08
CA ILE A 27 -12.73 -5.11 -11.66
C ILE A 27 -14.19 -4.63 -11.64
N LYS A 28 -14.64 -4.02 -10.53
CA LYS A 28 -16.02 -3.54 -10.37
C LYS A 28 -16.36 -2.37 -11.30
N GLU A 29 -15.39 -1.52 -11.57
CA GLU A 29 -15.52 -0.33 -12.41
C GLU A 29 -15.11 -0.65 -13.88
N ASN A 30 -14.98 -1.93 -14.22
CA ASN A 30 -14.60 -2.44 -15.55
C ASN A 30 -13.28 -1.88 -16.09
N LEU A 31 -12.32 -1.63 -15.20
CA LEU A 31 -10.97 -1.28 -15.59
C LEU A 31 -10.15 -2.55 -15.85
N THR A 32 -9.35 -2.52 -16.91
CA THR A 32 -8.35 -3.55 -17.17
C THR A 32 -7.35 -3.58 -16.02
N ILE A 33 -7.17 -4.75 -15.40
CA ILE A 33 -6.15 -4.93 -14.37
C ILE A 33 -5.52 -6.31 -14.53
N GLU A 34 -4.20 -6.32 -14.66
CA GLU A 34 -3.41 -7.55 -14.73
C GLU A 34 -3.37 -8.24 -13.36
N SER A 35 -2.99 -9.52 -13.34
CA SER A 35 -2.82 -10.28 -12.09
C SER A 35 -1.78 -9.65 -11.15
N ASN A 36 -0.79 -8.94 -11.70
CA ASN A 36 0.23 -8.19 -10.95
C ASN A 36 -0.28 -6.84 -10.39
N GLY A 37 -1.52 -6.44 -10.72
CA GLY A 37 -2.14 -5.19 -10.26
C GLY A 37 -1.91 -3.97 -11.15
N TYR A 38 -1.25 -4.12 -12.30
CA TYR A 38 -1.04 -3.02 -13.25
C TYR A 38 -2.28 -2.78 -14.13
N THR A 39 -2.52 -1.51 -14.40
CA THR A 39 -3.59 -1.01 -15.29
C THR A 39 -3.00 0.03 -16.24
N PRO A 40 -3.45 0.11 -17.51
CA PRO A 40 -3.02 1.15 -18.43
C PRO A 40 -3.35 2.56 -17.91
N VAL A 41 -2.37 3.45 -17.93
CA VAL A 41 -2.56 4.84 -17.46
C VAL A 41 -3.55 5.58 -18.36
N ALA A 42 -3.51 5.33 -19.67
CA ALA A 42 -4.43 5.92 -20.63
C ALA A 42 -5.89 5.59 -20.29
N GLU A 43 -6.19 4.32 -19.99
CA GLU A 43 -7.52 3.87 -19.60
C GLU A 43 -7.97 4.54 -18.29
N LEU A 44 -7.10 4.58 -17.27
CA LEU A 44 -7.41 5.23 -16.00
C LEU A 44 -7.78 6.70 -16.16
N LEU A 45 -7.07 7.46 -17.00
CA LEU A 45 -7.35 8.88 -17.24
C LEU A 45 -8.74 9.11 -17.85
N THR A 46 -9.29 8.12 -18.57
CA THR A 46 -10.66 8.20 -19.10
C THR A 46 -11.73 7.93 -18.04
N HIS A 47 -11.37 7.37 -16.88
CA HIS A 47 -12.32 6.99 -15.84
C HIS A 47 -12.94 8.22 -15.15
N ASN A 48 -14.26 8.19 -14.92
CA ASN A 48 -15.03 9.32 -14.39
C ASN A 48 -14.46 9.91 -13.10
N ARG A 49 -13.98 9.07 -12.17
CA ARG A 49 -13.35 9.54 -10.92
C ARG A 49 -12.11 10.41 -11.15
N LEU A 50 -11.28 10.11 -12.15
CA LEU A 50 -10.10 10.91 -12.47
C LEU A 50 -10.47 12.13 -13.30
N LYS A 51 -11.43 12.00 -14.22
CA LYS A 51 -11.98 13.12 -15.00
C LYS A 51 -12.62 14.19 -14.12
N THR A 52 -13.34 13.81 -13.07
CA THR A 52 -13.93 14.76 -12.09
C THR A 52 -12.87 15.66 -11.45
N HIS A 53 -11.65 15.16 -11.28
CA HIS A 53 -10.53 15.94 -10.72
C HIS A 53 -9.65 16.61 -11.79
N LYS A 54 -10.06 16.56 -13.07
CA LYS A 54 -9.27 17.02 -14.22
C LYS A 54 -7.85 16.46 -14.20
N CYS A 55 -7.73 15.18 -13.85
CA CYS A 55 -6.44 14.52 -13.75
C CYS A 55 -5.77 14.45 -15.12
N THR A 56 -4.50 14.84 -15.18
CA THR A 56 -3.65 14.74 -16.36
C THR A 56 -2.56 13.68 -16.15
N LEU A 57 -1.85 13.31 -17.22
CA LEU A 57 -0.69 12.42 -17.13
C LEU A 57 0.40 13.01 -16.20
N ASN A 58 0.68 14.30 -16.34
CA ASN A 58 1.62 15.03 -15.49
C ASN A 58 1.20 14.99 -14.02
N ASP A 59 -0.10 15.00 -13.71
CA ASP A 59 -0.59 14.84 -12.34
C ASP A 59 -0.29 13.44 -11.80
N ILE A 60 -0.48 12.39 -12.60
CA ILE A 60 -0.14 11.02 -12.21
C ILE A 60 1.35 10.92 -11.92
N HIS A 61 2.21 11.37 -12.83
CA HIS A 61 3.66 11.36 -12.66
C HIS A 61 4.10 12.09 -11.39
N ARG A 62 3.54 13.29 -11.17
CA ARG A 62 3.78 14.09 -9.98
C ARG A 62 3.33 13.36 -8.71
N ILE A 63 2.14 12.76 -8.70
CA ILE A 63 1.61 12.03 -7.55
C ILE A 63 2.40 10.75 -7.25
N VAL A 64 2.92 10.07 -8.26
CA VAL A 64 3.80 8.91 -8.08
C VAL A 64 5.14 9.36 -7.49
N LYS A 65 5.75 10.41 -8.06
CA LYS A 65 7.04 10.95 -7.63
C LYS A 65 7.02 11.57 -6.22
N GLU A 66 5.98 12.33 -5.90
CA GLU A 66 5.83 13.03 -4.61
C GLU A 66 5.11 12.18 -3.55
N ASN A 67 4.90 10.88 -3.80
CA ASN A 67 4.22 10.02 -2.86
C ASN A 67 5.13 9.67 -1.67
N ASP A 68 4.98 10.39 -0.55
CA ASP A 68 5.71 10.09 0.69
C ASP A 68 5.55 8.66 1.19
N LYS A 69 4.52 7.92 0.73
CA LYS A 69 4.29 6.53 1.11
C LYS A 69 4.55 5.53 -0.01
N GLN A 70 5.12 5.97 -1.13
CA GLN A 70 5.41 5.14 -2.32
C GLN A 70 4.22 4.24 -2.70
N ARG A 71 3.01 4.81 -2.70
CA ARG A 71 1.76 4.03 -2.85
C ARG A 71 1.55 3.42 -4.22
N PHE A 72 2.26 3.93 -5.21
CA PHE A 72 2.06 3.61 -6.62
C PHE A 72 3.42 3.36 -7.27
N HIS A 73 3.43 2.47 -8.24
CA HIS A 73 4.56 2.25 -9.13
C HIS A 73 4.06 2.43 -10.56
N ILE A 74 4.88 3.08 -11.39
CA ILE A 74 4.60 3.30 -12.81
C ILE A 74 5.75 2.69 -13.62
N LYS A 75 5.41 1.99 -14.70
CA LYS A 75 6.37 1.46 -15.65
C LYS A 75 5.94 1.76 -17.08
N THR A 76 6.91 1.79 -17.98
CA THR A 76 6.69 1.95 -19.41
C THR A 76 7.01 0.63 -20.10
N SER A 77 6.08 0.12 -20.91
CA SER A 77 6.28 -1.08 -21.72
C SER A 77 7.26 -0.83 -22.86
N GLU A 78 7.70 -1.90 -23.51
CA GLU A 78 8.55 -1.83 -24.71
C GLU A 78 7.88 -1.07 -25.87
N THR A 79 6.55 -1.05 -25.90
CA THR A 79 5.75 -0.31 -26.90
C THR A 79 5.57 1.17 -26.55
N GLY A 80 6.11 1.63 -25.41
CA GLY A 80 5.98 3.01 -24.94
C GLY A 80 4.70 3.31 -24.15
N GLU A 81 3.90 2.31 -23.82
CA GLU A 81 2.68 2.48 -23.04
C GLU A 81 2.99 2.52 -21.54
N GLU A 82 2.39 3.46 -20.82
CA GLU A 82 2.56 3.54 -19.36
C GLU A 82 1.50 2.77 -18.60
N TRP A 83 1.95 2.02 -17.60
CA TRP A 83 1.14 1.18 -16.73
C TRP A 83 1.40 1.55 -15.28
N ILE A 84 0.33 1.58 -14.47
CA ILE A 84 0.39 1.96 -13.06
C ILE A 84 -0.27 0.89 -12.19
N CYS A 85 0.33 0.61 -11.03
CA CYS A 85 -0.24 -0.25 -10.01
C CYS A 85 -0.19 0.42 -8.63
N ALA A 86 -0.98 -0.10 -7.68
CA ALA A 86 -0.77 0.21 -6.27
C ALA A 86 0.28 -0.75 -5.70
N THR A 87 1.18 -0.25 -4.84
CA THR A 87 2.27 -1.08 -4.31
C THR A 87 1.82 -2.03 -3.21
N GLN A 88 0.85 -1.61 -2.39
CA GLN A 88 0.33 -2.39 -1.28
C GLN A 88 -1.15 -2.10 -1.01
N GLY A 89 -1.78 -3.02 -0.27
CA GLY A 89 -3.11 -2.82 0.29
C GLY A 89 -4.24 -3.18 -0.67
N HIS A 90 -4.04 -4.11 -1.58
CA HIS A 90 -5.14 -4.65 -2.39
C HIS A 90 -6.18 -5.36 -1.51
N SER A 91 -7.45 -5.27 -1.90
CA SER A 91 -8.52 -6.17 -1.47
C SER A 91 -9.05 -7.04 -2.60
N ILE A 92 -8.59 -6.80 -3.83
CA ILE A 92 -8.93 -7.61 -5.00
C ILE A 92 -8.15 -8.92 -4.88
N LYS A 93 -8.86 -10.03 -4.69
CA LYS A 93 -8.27 -11.32 -4.31
C LYS A 93 -7.43 -11.95 -5.42
N SER A 94 -7.71 -11.65 -6.68
CA SER A 94 -6.94 -12.12 -7.83
C SER A 94 -5.59 -11.40 -8.00
N ILE A 95 -5.33 -10.31 -7.26
CA ILE A 95 -4.10 -9.54 -7.41
C ILE A 95 -2.98 -10.12 -6.54
N GLN A 96 -1.88 -10.46 -7.21
CA GLN A 96 -0.61 -10.87 -6.65
C GLN A 96 0.46 -9.88 -7.12
N PRO A 97 0.85 -8.89 -6.32
CA PRO A 97 1.82 -7.88 -6.73
C PRO A 97 3.13 -8.52 -7.20
N SER A 98 3.73 -7.98 -8.25
CA SER A 98 5.01 -8.47 -8.79
C SER A 98 6.19 -8.22 -7.86
N ASP A 99 7.25 -9.00 -8.06
CA ASP A 99 8.55 -8.83 -7.36
C ASP A 99 9.22 -7.48 -7.66
N GLU A 100 8.82 -6.82 -8.76
CA GLU A 100 9.20 -5.42 -9.06
C GLU A 100 8.77 -4.43 -7.95
N VAL A 101 7.72 -4.78 -7.22
CA VAL A 101 7.02 -3.87 -6.30
C VAL A 101 7.03 -4.36 -4.86
N LEU A 102 6.94 -5.67 -4.65
CA LEU A 102 7.07 -6.30 -3.34
C LEU A 102 8.18 -7.31 -3.36
N ILE A 103 9.23 -7.04 -2.58
CA ILE A 103 10.35 -7.96 -2.41
C ILE A 103 10.01 -8.89 -1.23
N PRO A 104 9.98 -10.22 -1.45
CA PRO A 104 9.80 -11.17 -0.36
C PRO A 104 10.93 -11.07 0.66
N ILE A 105 10.56 -11.13 1.94
CA ILE A 105 11.54 -11.27 3.03
C ILE A 105 11.74 -12.77 3.26
N THR A 106 12.95 -13.25 3.01
CA THR A 106 13.33 -14.68 3.09
C THR A 106 14.21 -14.99 4.29
N GLU A 107 14.82 -13.99 4.92
CA GLU A 107 15.78 -14.16 6.01
C GLU A 107 15.57 -13.15 7.15
N LEU A 108 15.98 -13.51 8.37
CA LEU A 108 15.87 -12.65 9.56
C LEU A 108 16.68 -11.35 9.43
N SER A 109 17.81 -11.41 8.73
CA SER A 109 18.70 -10.28 8.47
C SER A 109 18.03 -9.14 7.69
N GLN A 110 16.99 -9.46 6.91
CA GLN A 110 16.23 -8.51 6.10
C GLN A 110 15.08 -7.85 6.88
N LEU A 111 14.73 -8.37 8.06
CA LEU A 111 13.67 -7.80 8.87
C LEU A 111 14.13 -6.48 9.51
N PRO A 112 13.23 -5.48 9.60
CA PRO A 112 13.50 -4.30 10.41
C PRO A 112 13.65 -4.69 11.88
N GLN A 113 14.33 -3.83 12.65
CA GLN A 113 14.51 -4.02 14.08
C GLN A 113 13.16 -4.15 14.82
N GLU A 114 12.16 -3.40 14.36
CA GLU A 114 10.81 -3.41 14.93
C GLU A 114 9.77 -3.75 13.86
N LEU A 115 8.77 -4.55 14.24
CA LEU A 115 7.54 -4.73 13.47
C LEU A 115 6.35 -4.37 14.33
N ILE A 116 5.64 -3.31 13.94
CA ILE A 116 4.57 -2.73 14.75
C ILE A 116 3.24 -2.75 13.99
N HIS A 117 2.20 -3.23 14.64
CA HIS A 117 0.82 -3.14 14.17
C HIS A 117 0.04 -2.09 14.97
N GLY A 118 -0.34 -1.01 14.31
CA GLY A 118 -1.11 0.08 14.91
C GLY A 118 -2.60 -0.15 14.72
N THR A 119 -3.34 -0.18 15.81
CA THR A 119 -4.75 -0.54 15.83
C THR A 119 -5.54 0.29 16.85
N SER A 120 -6.79 -0.07 17.09
CA SER A 120 -7.64 0.53 18.14
C SER A 120 -7.87 -0.45 19.28
N LEU A 121 -8.29 0.06 20.44
CA LEU A 121 -8.63 -0.78 21.60
C LEU A 121 -9.71 -1.83 21.26
N GLN A 122 -10.76 -1.44 20.54
CA GLN A 122 -11.82 -2.36 20.12
C GLN A 122 -11.30 -3.49 19.21
N SER A 123 -10.40 -3.16 18.28
CA SER A 123 -9.78 -4.15 17.40
C SER A 123 -8.79 -5.05 18.16
N THR A 124 -8.12 -4.52 19.18
CA THR A 124 -7.21 -5.28 20.05
C THR A 124 -7.94 -6.41 20.76
N ILE A 125 -9.14 -6.15 21.28
CA ILE A 125 -9.98 -7.20 21.88
C ILE A 125 -10.29 -8.32 20.87
N LYS A 126 -10.55 -7.97 19.60
CA LYS A 126 -10.80 -8.96 18.55
C LYS A 126 -9.56 -9.78 18.23
N ILE A 127 -8.39 -9.13 18.16
CA ILE A 127 -7.09 -9.78 17.91
C ILE A 127 -6.77 -10.78 19.01
N PHE A 128 -6.99 -10.43 20.29
CA PHE A 128 -6.78 -11.38 21.39
C PHE A 128 -7.75 -12.55 21.34
N LYS A 129 -9.01 -12.32 20.97
CA LYS A 129 -10.01 -13.38 20.82
C LYS A 129 -9.69 -14.33 19.66
N SER A 130 -9.21 -13.79 18.53
CA SER A 130 -8.81 -14.62 17.38
C SER A 130 -7.44 -15.26 17.56
N GLY A 131 -6.61 -14.76 18.47
CA GLY A 131 -5.21 -15.17 18.66
C GLY A 131 -4.27 -14.71 17.53
N ALA A 132 -4.74 -13.86 16.61
CA ALA A 132 -3.99 -13.45 15.43
C ALA A 132 -4.41 -12.08 14.89
N ILE A 133 -3.45 -11.36 14.31
CA ILE A 133 -3.73 -10.17 13.49
C ILE A 133 -4.14 -10.65 12.10
N LEU A 134 -5.40 -10.44 11.73
CA LEU A 134 -5.93 -10.88 10.44
C LEU A 134 -5.80 -9.76 9.38
N PRO A 135 -5.64 -10.10 8.09
CA PRO A 135 -5.60 -9.12 7.00
C PRO A 135 -6.97 -8.44 6.77
N MET A 136 -8.03 -8.99 7.36
CA MET A 136 -9.42 -8.55 7.18
C MET A 136 -9.79 -8.55 5.69
N GLY A 137 -10.26 -7.42 5.16
CA GLY A 137 -10.59 -7.29 3.74
C GLY A 137 -9.38 -7.14 2.82
N ARG A 138 -8.15 -6.97 3.33
CA ARG A 138 -6.94 -6.83 2.50
C ARG A 138 -6.39 -8.22 2.11
N ASN A 139 -5.42 -8.24 1.21
CA ASN A 139 -4.70 -9.46 0.87
C ASN A 139 -3.67 -9.82 1.96
N HIS A 140 -2.95 -8.83 2.51
CA HIS A 140 -1.89 -9.05 3.50
C HIS A 140 -2.14 -8.28 4.81
N VAL A 141 -1.48 -8.71 5.89
CA VAL A 141 -1.34 -7.90 7.12
C VAL A 141 -0.28 -6.82 6.86
N HIS A 142 -0.56 -5.59 7.27
CA HIS A 142 0.36 -4.47 7.12
C HIS A 142 1.00 -4.14 8.47
N LEU A 143 2.32 -4.06 8.46
CA LEU A 143 3.16 -3.77 9.61
C LEU A 143 4.04 -2.55 9.31
N SER A 144 4.41 -1.83 10.36
CA SER A 144 5.31 -0.67 10.29
C SER A 144 6.69 -1.08 10.79
N PRO A 145 7.79 -0.69 10.10
CA PRO A 145 9.17 -1.01 10.52
C PRO A 145 9.67 -0.14 11.70
N GLY A 146 8.75 0.55 12.39
CA GLY A 146 9.04 1.48 13.47
C GLY A 146 7.84 2.37 13.82
N MET A 147 7.98 3.19 14.86
CA MET A 147 6.92 4.07 15.36
C MET A 147 6.57 5.21 14.39
N LEU A 148 5.37 5.76 14.55
CA LEU A 148 4.92 6.91 13.76
C LEU A 148 5.91 8.08 13.96
N HIS A 149 6.34 8.70 12.86
CA HIS A 149 7.33 9.79 12.83
C HIS A 149 8.78 9.41 13.20
N ALA A 150 9.08 8.13 13.42
CA ALA A 150 10.47 7.70 13.56
C ALA A 150 11.26 7.95 12.27
N LYS A 151 12.55 8.29 12.41
CA LYS A 151 13.42 8.60 11.27
C LYS A 151 13.55 7.37 10.37
N GLY A 152 13.26 7.54 9.08
CA GLY A 152 13.31 6.45 8.09
C GLY A 152 12.01 5.64 7.94
N VAL A 153 10.98 5.89 8.76
CA VAL A 153 9.67 5.25 8.60
C VAL A 153 8.83 6.03 7.58
N ILE A 154 8.87 5.56 6.33
CA ILE A 154 8.18 6.15 5.17
C ILE A 154 6.66 5.92 5.24
N SER A 155 6.27 4.65 5.41
CA SER A 155 4.87 4.26 5.62
C SER A 155 4.73 3.62 6.99
N GLY A 156 3.93 4.26 7.83
CA GLY A 156 3.62 3.75 9.16
C GLY A 156 2.13 3.58 9.38
N MET A 157 1.80 3.44 10.66
CA MET A 157 0.45 3.24 11.16
C MET A 157 -0.42 4.48 10.91
N ARG A 158 -1.74 4.34 11.07
CA ARG A 158 -2.60 5.53 11.02
C ARG A 158 -2.28 6.42 12.22
N SER A 159 -2.29 7.74 12.01
CA SER A 159 -2.15 8.70 13.13
C SER A 159 -3.28 8.58 14.15
N SER A 160 -4.41 7.99 13.76
CA SER A 160 -5.54 7.69 14.62
C SER A 160 -5.43 6.35 15.36
N SER A 161 -4.32 5.61 15.22
CA SER A 161 -4.10 4.38 15.98
C SER A 161 -3.91 4.72 17.45
N THR A 162 -4.63 4.03 18.33
CA THR A 162 -4.59 4.27 19.78
C THR A 162 -3.89 3.16 20.56
N VAL A 163 -3.64 2.02 19.91
CA VAL A 163 -2.91 0.88 20.47
C VAL A 163 -1.84 0.44 19.48
N TYR A 164 -0.67 0.07 19.99
CA TYR A 164 0.46 -0.43 19.22
C TYR A 164 0.82 -1.83 19.71
N ILE A 165 0.82 -2.80 18.80
CA ILE A 165 1.22 -4.17 19.06
C ILE A 165 2.60 -4.37 18.44
N PHE A 166 3.60 -4.67 19.28
CA PHE A 166 4.96 -4.99 18.85
C PHE A 166 5.05 -6.49 18.59
N ILE A 167 5.53 -6.85 17.41
CA ILE A 167 5.70 -8.23 16.98
C ILE A 167 7.15 -8.62 17.25
N ASP A 168 7.33 -9.63 18.09
CA ASP A 168 8.62 -10.28 18.27
C ASP A 168 8.94 -11.12 17.02
N CYS A 169 9.83 -10.58 16.20
CA CYS A 169 10.18 -11.13 14.88
C CYS A 169 11.62 -11.62 14.77
N HIS A 170 12.43 -11.41 15.81
CA HIS A 170 13.84 -11.84 15.86
C HIS A 170 14.04 -13.12 16.67
N PHE A 171 12.95 -13.79 17.05
CA PHE A 171 13.02 -15.09 17.71
C PHE A 171 13.42 -16.19 16.70
N PRO A 172 14.32 -17.14 17.05
CA PRO A 172 14.90 -18.11 16.11
C PRO A 172 13.90 -18.93 15.30
N SER A 173 12.69 -19.15 15.82
CA SER A 173 11.64 -19.93 15.14
C SER A 173 10.61 -19.07 14.39
N PHE A 174 10.82 -17.76 14.22
CA PHE A 174 9.86 -16.85 13.59
C PHE A 174 9.44 -17.35 12.19
N PHE A 175 10.39 -17.56 11.28
CA PHE A 175 10.11 -18.08 9.93
C PHE A 175 9.60 -19.52 9.90
N SER A 176 10.04 -20.38 10.83
CA SER A 176 9.56 -21.78 10.89
C SER A 176 8.07 -21.92 11.23
N ARG A 177 7.45 -20.87 11.78
CA ARG A 177 6.02 -20.81 12.08
C ARG A 177 5.17 -20.24 10.94
N PHE A 178 5.78 -19.60 9.94
CA PHE A 178 5.11 -19.30 8.67
C PHE A 178 5.15 -20.56 7.80
N LYS A 179 4.50 -21.63 8.27
CA LYS A 179 4.18 -22.75 7.39
C LYS A 179 3.24 -22.18 6.32
N THR A 180 3.75 -22.18 5.10
CA THR A 180 3.06 -22.01 3.82
C THR A 180 1.55 -22.16 3.95
N VAL A 181 0.86 -21.02 3.80
CA VAL A 181 -0.54 -20.98 3.36
C VAL A 181 -0.51 -20.95 1.84
#